data_AF-A0A9Q6IHG5-F1
#
_entry.id   AF-A0A9Q6IHG5-F1
#
_cell.length_a   1.000
_cell.length_b   1.000
_cell.length_c   1.000
_cell.angle_alpha   90.00
_cell.angle_beta   90.00
_cell.angle_gamma   90.00
#
_symmetry.space_group_name_H-M   'P 1'
#
loop_
_entity.id
_entity.type
_entity.pdbx_description
1 polymer ?
#
loop_
_entity_poly.entity_id
_entity_poly.type
_entity_poly.pdbx_seq_one_letter_code
_entity_poly.pdbx_strand_id
1 'polypeptide(L)'
;MSEQHAPDADWPPAGCPPLAWQDLPDQGARLSWYLAVIGAYGALWEGHVNEPELTPVSEEALVALEQRLGCALPPSLRDYHRQLGVLSLAEILCSVGPGHTPIQPLLEAYPGIVDIPESDLDLTLAHQLVAFGDYLGNGNLFCFHRESGAVYYFDHDTGVALTRFFDSPEEYLDALMLLCLAEVYEDDDGAEALISQRYGDDLVRKWRY
;
A
#
# COMPACT_ATOMS: atom_id res chain seq x y z
N MET A 1 29.21 17.29 1.66
CA MET A 1 28.99 18.15 2.83
C MET A 1 27.59 17.83 3.28
N SER A 2 27.46 17.02 4.32
CA SER A 2 26.18 16.51 4.79
C SER A 2 25.46 17.64 5.50
N GLU A 3 24.35 18.12 4.94
CA GLU A 3 23.43 19.00 5.66
C GLU A 3 22.73 18.14 6.71
N GLN A 4 23.23 18.24 7.95
CA GLN A 4 22.50 17.83 9.13
C GLN A 4 21.35 18.83 9.29
N HIS A 5 20.13 18.42 8.93
CA HIS A 5 18.93 19.10 9.38
C HIS A 5 18.96 19.14 10.90
N ALA A 6 18.90 20.34 11.49
CA ALA A 6 18.61 20.47 12.90
C ALA A 6 17.20 19.90 13.13
N PRO A 7 16.95 19.10 14.19
CA PRO A 7 15.60 18.64 14.48
C PRO A 7 14.72 19.88 14.67
N ASP A 8 13.72 20.02 13.81
CA ASP A 8 12.75 21.09 13.91
C ASP A 8 12.08 20.96 15.28
N ALA A 9 12.14 22.01 16.11
CA ALA A 9 11.67 21.94 17.50
C ALA A 9 10.16 21.67 17.62
N ASP A 10 9.45 21.78 16.49
CA ASP A 10 8.01 21.59 16.35
C ASP A 10 7.66 20.31 15.53
N TRP A 11 8.57 19.34 15.44
CA TRP A 11 8.35 18.05 14.79
C TRP A 11 7.91 16.97 15.80
N PRO A 12 6.92 16.10 15.49
CA PRO A 12 6.16 15.98 14.23
C PRO A 12 5.21 17.17 14.00
N PRO A 13 4.78 17.43 12.75
CA PRO A 13 3.96 18.60 12.42
C PRO A 13 2.64 18.60 13.19
N ALA A 14 2.09 19.79 13.44
CA ALA A 14 0.84 19.94 14.17
C ALA A 14 -0.31 19.15 13.52
N GLY A 15 -1.00 18.33 14.32
CA GLY A 15 -2.07 17.47 13.83
C GLY A 15 -1.60 16.11 13.30
N CYS A 16 -0.30 15.81 13.35
CA CYS A 16 0.23 14.48 13.09
C CYS A 16 -0.37 13.47 14.09
N PRO A 17 -1.00 12.38 13.62
CA PRO A 17 -1.44 11.28 14.49
C PRO A 17 -0.26 10.63 15.22
N PRO A 18 -0.48 10.02 16.40
CA PRO A 18 0.58 9.26 17.07
C PRO A 18 0.92 7.99 16.27
N LEU A 19 2.18 7.54 16.33
CA LEU A 19 2.61 6.23 15.84
C LEU A 19 2.01 5.12 16.72
N ALA A 20 0.76 4.76 16.42
CA ALA A 20 0.01 3.73 17.11
C ALA A 20 -1.18 3.29 16.26
N TRP A 21 -1.63 2.06 16.47
CA TRP A 21 -2.93 1.62 15.96
C TRP A 21 -4.06 2.48 16.51
N GLN A 22 -4.91 2.97 15.60
CA GLN A 22 -6.08 3.76 15.95
C GLN A 22 -7.33 2.88 16.10
N ASP A 23 -8.28 3.33 16.92
CA ASP A 23 -9.64 2.80 16.92
C ASP A 23 -10.43 3.49 15.80
N LEU A 24 -10.71 2.77 14.72
CA LEU A 24 -11.33 3.27 13.50
C LEU A 24 -12.71 2.61 13.34
N PRO A 25 -13.75 3.14 13.98
CA PRO A 25 -15.05 2.47 14.09
C PRO A 25 -15.82 2.40 12.76
N ASP A 26 -15.48 3.27 11.80
CA ASP A 26 -16.09 3.33 10.49
C ASP A 26 -15.12 3.90 9.44
N GLN A 27 -15.55 3.81 8.17
CA GLN A 27 -14.75 4.25 7.04
C GLN A 27 -14.49 5.77 7.01
N GLY A 28 -15.37 6.58 7.60
CA GLY A 28 -15.18 8.03 7.68
C GLY A 28 -14.07 8.40 8.67
N ALA A 29 -14.03 7.73 9.82
CA ALA A 29 -12.95 7.86 10.79
C ALA A 29 -11.61 7.43 10.19
N ARG A 30 -11.60 6.30 9.46
CA ARG A 30 -10.41 5.80 8.78
C ARG A 30 -9.85 6.77 7.74
N LEU A 31 -10.69 7.26 6.83
CA LEU A 31 -10.25 8.21 5.80
C LEU A 31 -9.78 9.55 6.40
N SER A 32 -10.40 9.97 7.50
CA SER A 32 -9.96 11.16 8.24
C SER A 32 -8.57 10.94 8.87
N TRP A 33 -8.32 9.75 9.42
CA TRP A 33 -7.00 9.37 9.92
C TRP A 33 -5.97 9.31 8.78
N TYR A 34 -6.31 8.66 7.66
CA TYR A 34 -5.44 8.59 6.48
C TYR A 34 -5.05 9.98 5.99
N LEU A 35 -6.01 10.90 5.87
CA LEU A 35 -5.75 12.28 5.45
C LEU A 35 -4.79 13.00 6.41
N ALA A 36 -4.92 12.79 7.72
CA ALA A 36 -4.02 13.37 8.71
C ALA A 36 -2.60 12.78 8.62
N VAL A 37 -2.47 11.47 8.44
CA VAL A 37 -1.18 10.80 8.22
C VAL A 37 -0.52 11.29 6.93
N ILE A 38 -1.26 11.31 5.82
CA ILE A 38 -0.80 11.79 4.52
C ILE A 38 -0.34 13.24 4.61
N GLY A 39 -1.06 14.10 5.35
CA GLY A 39 -0.65 15.48 5.58
C GLY A 39 0.67 15.60 6.34
N ALA A 40 0.88 14.78 7.38
CA ALA A 40 2.13 14.75 8.12
C ALA A 40 3.30 14.20 7.27
N TYR A 41 3.04 13.15 6.50
CA TYR A 41 3.99 12.58 5.54
C TYR A 41 4.32 13.58 4.42
N GLY A 42 3.34 14.37 3.98
CA GLY A 42 3.54 15.47 3.03
C GLY A 42 4.49 16.53 3.53
N ALA A 43 4.37 16.91 4.81
CA ALA A 43 5.30 17.86 5.42
C ALA A 43 6.74 17.33 5.47
N LEU A 44 6.94 16.01 5.61
CA LEU A 44 8.28 15.40 5.56
C LEU A 44 8.92 15.54 4.18
N TRP A 45 8.09 15.49 3.13
CA TRP A 45 8.52 15.51 1.74
C TRP A 45 8.26 16.85 1.03
N GLU A 46 8.01 17.94 1.77
CA GLU A 46 7.63 19.24 1.19
C GLU A 46 8.66 19.72 0.15
N GLY A 47 8.19 19.95 -1.09
CA GLY A 47 9.04 20.38 -2.21
C GLY A 47 9.89 19.27 -2.83
N HIS A 48 9.74 18.02 -2.39
CA HIS A 48 10.37 16.86 -3.00
C HIS A 48 9.48 16.23 -4.09
N VAL A 49 10.08 15.54 -5.05
CA VAL A 49 9.32 14.83 -6.12
C VAL A 49 8.43 13.70 -5.59
N ASN A 50 8.71 13.22 -4.36
CA ASN A 50 7.94 12.18 -3.69
C ASN A 50 6.82 12.73 -2.80
N GLU A 51 6.61 14.06 -2.79
CA GLU A 51 5.54 14.67 -2.00
C GLU A 51 4.18 14.04 -2.36
N PRO A 52 3.44 13.48 -1.39
CA PRO A 52 2.15 12.86 -1.62
C PRO A 52 1.13 13.89 -2.13
N GLU A 53 0.58 13.65 -3.32
CA GLU A 53 -0.46 14.50 -3.91
C GLU A 53 -1.84 13.86 -3.83
N LEU A 54 -2.82 14.58 -3.27
CA LEU A 54 -4.23 14.18 -3.30
C LEU A 54 -4.75 14.25 -4.73
N THR A 55 -5.03 13.08 -5.31
CA THR A 55 -5.59 12.95 -6.66
C THR A 55 -6.86 12.09 -6.65
N PRO A 56 -7.94 12.54 -5.99
CA PRO A 56 -9.19 11.77 -5.91
C PRO A 56 -9.71 11.38 -7.29
N VAL A 57 -10.16 10.15 -7.41
CA VAL A 57 -10.56 9.54 -8.68
C VAL A 57 -12.08 9.59 -8.85
N SER A 58 -12.55 9.89 -10.06
CA SER A 58 -13.98 9.96 -10.34
C SER A 58 -14.65 8.58 -10.32
N GLU A 59 -15.95 8.57 -10.04
CA GLU A 59 -16.75 7.34 -10.04
C GLU A 59 -16.73 6.66 -11.42
N GLU A 60 -16.75 7.43 -12.50
CA GLU A 60 -16.70 6.91 -13.87
C GLU A 60 -15.37 6.19 -14.15
N ALA A 61 -14.26 6.73 -13.65
CA ALA A 61 -12.95 6.12 -13.82
C ALA A 61 -12.83 4.81 -13.01
N LEU A 62 -13.38 4.77 -11.80
CA LEU A 62 -13.44 3.55 -10.98
C LEU A 62 -14.30 2.47 -11.63
N VAL A 63 -15.48 2.84 -12.14
CA VAL A 63 -16.36 1.91 -12.88
C VAL A 63 -15.67 1.39 -14.14
N ALA A 64 -14.99 2.26 -14.90
CA ALA A 64 -14.25 1.84 -16.09
C ALA A 64 -13.11 0.88 -15.76
N LEU A 65 -12.39 1.11 -14.65
CA LEU A 65 -11.37 0.19 -14.15
C LEU A 65 -11.97 -1.18 -13.81
N GLU A 66 -13.03 -1.24 -13.02
CA GLU A 66 -13.66 -2.50 -12.62
C GLU A 66 -14.20 -3.29 -13.82
N GLN A 67 -14.76 -2.60 -14.81
CA GLN A 67 -15.17 -3.22 -16.08
C GLN A 67 -13.99 -3.83 -16.82
N ARG A 68 -12.84 -3.12 -16.88
CA ARG A 68 -11.61 -3.63 -17.49
C ARG A 68 -11.04 -4.82 -16.73
N LEU A 69 -11.04 -4.75 -15.40
CA LEU A 69 -10.57 -5.84 -14.54
C LEU A 69 -11.50 -7.06 -14.63
N GLY A 70 -12.80 -6.86 -14.86
CA GLY A 70 -13.81 -7.91 -14.79
C GLY A 70 -14.21 -8.27 -13.35
N CYS A 71 -13.90 -7.41 -12.38
CA CYS A 71 -14.31 -7.55 -10.97
C CYS A 71 -14.42 -6.17 -10.31
N ALA A 72 -15.16 -6.08 -9.21
CA ALA A 72 -15.18 -4.89 -8.39
C ALA A 72 -13.84 -4.71 -7.66
N LEU A 73 -13.47 -3.46 -7.36
CA LEU A 73 -12.44 -3.17 -6.38
C LEU A 73 -12.98 -3.48 -4.98
N PRO A 74 -12.11 -3.95 -4.06
CA PRO A 74 -12.47 -4.01 -2.65
C PRO A 74 -12.95 -2.63 -2.15
N PRO A 75 -14.03 -2.55 -1.34
CA PRO A 75 -14.65 -1.27 -0.98
C PRO A 75 -13.70 -0.25 -0.35
N SER A 76 -12.80 -0.70 0.53
CA SER A 76 -11.81 0.17 1.17
C SER A 76 -10.84 0.81 0.16
N LEU A 77 -10.36 0.03 -0.80
CA LEU A 77 -9.47 0.49 -1.87
C LEU A 77 -10.21 1.42 -2.84
N ARG A 78 -11.45 1.10 -3.19
CA ARG A 78 -12.32 1.96 -4.01
C ARG A 78 -12.51 3.32 -3.35
N ASP A 79 -12.89 3.34 -2.07
CA ASP A 79 -13.12 4.56 -1.32
C ASP A 79 -11.84 5.38 -1.13
N TYR A 80 -10.71 4.71 -0.91
CA TYR A 80 -9.41 5.35 -0.84
C TYR A 80 -9.09 6.13 -2.12
N HIS A 81 -9.19 5.49 -3.29
CA HIS A 81 -8.93 6.17 -4.56
C HIS A 81 -9.95 7.27 -4.84
N ARG A 82 -11.23 7.05 -4.51
CA ARG A 82 -12.30 8.02 -4.73
C ARG A 82 -12.13 9.30 -3.92
N GLN A 83 -11.59 9.21 -2.70
CA GLN A 83 -11.55 10.33 -1.76
C GLN A 83 -10.17 10.93 -1.57
N LEU A 84 -9.10 10.15 -1.70
CA LEU A 84 -7.72 10.56 -1.46
C LEU A 84 -6.86 10.41 -2.72
N GLY A 85 -6.82 9.21 -3.28
CA GLY A 85 -6.09 8.92 -4.53
C GLY A 85 -4.56 9.06 -4.46
N VAL A 86 -3.98 9.26 -3.29
CA VAL A 86 -2.52 9.41 -3.15
C VAL A 86 -1.81 8.10 -3.49
N LEU A 87 -0.79 8.18 -4.35
CA LEU A 87 -0.07 7.00 -4.84
C LEU A 87 1.34 6.87 -4.26
N SER A 88 2.04 7.97 -4.00
CA SER A 88 3.39 7.99 -3.45
C SER A 88 3.33 8.15 -1.93
N LEU A 89 3.50 7.05 -1.21
CA LEU A 89 3.55 6.98 0.26
C LEU A 89 4.87 6.32 0.69
N ALA A 90 4.93 5.71 1.87
CA ALA A 90 6.03 4.81 2.24
C ALA A 90 6.16 3.62 1.26
N GLU A 91 5.10 3.34 0.50
CA GLU A 91 5.07 2.45 -0.66
C GLU A 91 4.29 3.09 -1.81
N ILE A 92 4.37 2.49 -3.00
CA ILE A 92 3.67 2.99 -4.18
C ILE A 92 2.36 2.24 -4.35
N LEU A 93 1.24 2.96 -4.37
CA LEU A 93 -0.05 2.42 -4.79
C LEU A 93 -0.20 2.55 -6.31
N CYS A 94 -0.82 1.54 -6.93
CA CYS A 94 -1.08 1.55 -8.36
C CYS A 94 -2.21 2.54 -8.73
N SER A 95 -2.13 3.12 -9.92
CA SER A 95 -3.11 4.11 -10.41
C SER A 95 -4.40 3.48 -10.96
N VAL A 96 -5.54 4.15 -10.76
CA VAL A 96 -6.82 3.74 -11.39
C VAL A 96 -6.81 3.97 -12.91
N GLY A 97 -6.28 5.11 -13.33
CA GLY A 97 -6.16 5.48 -14.73
C GLY A 97 -4.92 4.87 -15.41
N PRO A 98 -4.83 4.98 -16.74
CA PRO A 98 -3.62 4.63 -17.47
C PRO A 98 -2.46 5.53 -17.01
N GLY A 99 -1.38 4.91 -16.53
CA GLY A 99 -0.20 5.56 -15.96
C GLY A 99 1.00 4.60 -15.98
N HIS A 100 2.08 4.93 -15.26
CA HIS A 100 3.28 4.09 -15.25
C HIS A 100 3.04 2.73 -14.56
N THR A 101 2.25 2.72 -13.47
CA THR A 101 1.95 1.53 -12.68
C THR A 101 0.44 1.44 -12.42
N PRO A 102 -0.37 0.95 -13.38
CA PRO A 102 -1.82 0.88 -13.23
C PRO A 102 -2.27 -0.34 -12.41
N ILE A 103 -3.42 -0.25 -11.76
CA ILE A 103 -4.10 -1.41 -11.17
C ILE A 103 -4.49 -2.36 -12.29
N GLN A 104 -3.99 -3.58 -12.27
CA GLN A 104 -4.19 -4.55 -13.36
C GLN A 104 -3.99 -5.99 -12.90
N PRO A 105 -4.44 -6.99 -13.68
CA PRO A 105 -4.21 -8.40 -13.36
C PRO A 105 -2.72 -8.70 -13.13
N LEU A 106 -2.40 -9.57 -12.18
CA LEU A 106 -1.00 -9.88 -11.85
C LEU A 106 -0.20 -10.35 -13.08
N LEU A 107 -0.80 -11.17 -13.94
CA LEU A 107 -0.17 -11.65 -15.17
C LEU A 107 0.15 -10.52 -16.19
N GLU A 108 -0.57 -9.41 -16.12
CA GLU A 108 -0.28 -8.22 -16.94
C GLU A 108 0.77 -7.33 -16.26
N ALA A 109 0.72 -7.23 -14.93
CA ALA A 109 1.69 -6.49 -14.13
C ALA A 109 3.09 -7.10 -14.15
N TYR A 110 3.18 -8.43 -14.16
CA TYR A 110 4.45 -9.14 -14.23
C TYR A 110 4.39 -10.26 -15.29
N PRO A 111 4.64 -9.95 -16.57
CA PRO A 111 4.58 -10.93 -17.66
C PRO A 111 5.57 -12.10 -17.50
N GLY A 112 6.69 -11.88 -16.78
CA GLY A 112 7.70 -12.92 -16.49
C GLY A 112 7.21 -13.98 -15.50
N ILE A 113 5.98 -13.88 -14.98
CA ILE A 113 5.39 -14.87 -14.06
C ILE A 113 5.36 -16.28 -14.65
N VAL A 114 5.32 -16.39 -15.98
CA VAL A 114 5.32 -17.67 -16.71
C VAL A 114 6.65 -18.43 -16.62
N ASP A 115 7.75 -17.74 -16.26
CA ASP A 115 9.07 -18.33 -16.13
C ASP A 115 9.36 -18.81 -14.70
N ILE A 116 8.46 -18.51 -13.74
CA ILE A 116 8.59 -18.96 -12.34
C ILE A 116 8.24 -20.45 -12.25
N PRO A 117 9.06 -21.28 -11.57
CA PRO A 117 8.79 -22.70 -11.42
C PRO A 117 7.42 -22.99 -10.81
N GLU A 118 6.71 -23.99 -11.34
CA GLU A 118 5.39 -24.42 -10.79
C GLU A 118 5.47 -24.91 -9.33
N SER A 119 6.64 -25.30 -8.83
CA SER A 119 6.84 -25.63 -7.42
C SER A 119 6.72 -24.43 -6.49
N ASP A 120 6.96 -23.24 -7.04
CA ASP A 120 7.14 -22.00 -6.29
C ASP A 120 5.95 -21.04 -6.52
N LEU A 121 5.15 -21.29 -7.55
CA LEU A 121 4.00 -20.48 -7.94
C LEU A 121 2.74 -21.33 -8.22
N ASP A 122 1.66 -21.01 -7.50
CA ASP A 122 0.31 -21.43 -7.89
C ASP A 122 -0.22 -20.49 -8.98
N LEU A 123 -0.12 -20.92 -10.24
CA LEU A 123 -0.60 -20.14 -11.39
C LEU A 123 -2.12 -19.96 -11.36
N THR A 124 -2.88 -20.90 -10.81
CA THR A 124 -4.34 -20.79 -10.70
C THR A 124 -4.70 -19.65 -9.76
N LEU A 125 -4.01 -19.55 -8.63
CA LEU A 125 -4.13 -18.43 -7.72
C LEU A 125 -3.71 -17.12 -8.42
N ALA A 126 -2.57 -17.10 -9.12
CA ALA A 126 -2.09 -15.90 -9.82
C ALA A 126 -3.12 -15.31 -10.80
N HIS A 127 -3.89 -16.16 -11.51
CA HIS A 127 -4.99 -15.71 -12.37
C HIS A 127 -6.11 -14.97 -11.62
N GLN A 128 -6.27 -15.24 -10.32
CA GLN A 128 -7.27 -14.61 -9.46
C GLN A 128 -6.77 -13.31 -8.80
N LEU A 129 -5.53 -12.89 -9.06
CA LEU A 129 -4.90 -11.75 -8.40
C LEU A 129 -4.87 -10.50 -9.29
N VAL A 130 -5.11 -9.36 -8.67
CA VAL A 130 -5.02 -8.02 -9.29
C VAL A 130 -4.03 -7.19 -8.46
N ALA A 131 -2.96 -6.72 -9.11
CA ALA A 131 -1.96 -5.87 -8.49
C ALA A 131 -2.52 -4.48 -8.20
N PHE A 132 -2.28 -3.98 -6.99
CA PHE A 132 -2.72 -2.67 -6.54
C PHE A 132 -1.66 -1.89 -5.73
N GLY A 133 -0.56 -2.53 -5.34
CA GLY A 133 0.62 -1.87 -4.77
C GLY A 133 1.90 -2.40 -5.42
N ASP A 134 2.87 -1.51 -5.60
CA ASP A 134 4.19 -1.77 -6.12
C ASP A 134 5.21 -1.58 -4.99
N TYR A 135 5.85 -2.68 -4.60
CA TYR A 135 6.76 -2.69 -3.47
C TYR A 135 8.09 -2.06 -3.89
N LEU A 136 8.24 -0.77 -3.55
CA LEU A 136 9.47 0.01 -3.77
C LEU A 136 9.96 0.03 -5.23
N GLY A 137 9.09 -0.29 -6.21
CA GLY A 137 9.46 -0.36 -7.63
C GLY A 137 10.41 -1.51 -7.97
N ASN A 138 10.56 -2.50 -7.11
CA ASN A 138 11.54 -3.58 -7.29
C ASN A 138 11.00 -4.80 -8.04
N GLY A 139 9.71 -4.81 -8.39
CA GLY A 139 9.05 -5.91 -9.10
C GLY A 139 8.17 -6.80 -8.21
N ASN A 140 8.30 -6.71 -6.88
CA ASN A 140 7.37 -7.34 -5.95
C ASN A 140 6.07 -6.52 -5.86
N LEU A 141 4.94 -7.20 -5.73
CA LEU A 141 3.62 -6.58 -5.88
C LEU A 141 2.69 -6.98 -4.74
N PHE A 142 1.88 -6.04 -4.26
CA PHE A 142 0.70 -6.36 -3.47
C PHE A 142 -0.51 -6.54 -4.38
N CYS A 143 -1.18 -7.66 -4.22
CA CYS A 143 -2.32 -8.06 -5.05
C CYS A 143 -3.54 -8.37 -4.19
N PHE A 144 -4.74 -7.97 -4.60
CA PHE A 144 -5.97 -8.46 -3.99
C PHE A 144 -6.53 -9.62 -4.81
N HIS A 145 -7.14 -10.58 -4.14
CA HIS A 145 -7.89 -11.65 -4.77
C HIS A 145 -9.27 -11.18 -5.21
N ARG A 146 -9.61 -11.39 -6.49
CA ARG A 146 -10.83 -10.88 -7.14
C ARG A 146 -12.12 -11.15 -6.37
N GLU A 147 -12.27 -12.36 -5.82
CA GLU A 147 -13.50 -12.75 -5.11
C GLU A 147 -13.47 -12.46 -3.61
N SER A 148 -12.42 -12.90 -2.91
CA SER A 148 -12.35 -12.78 -1.45
C SER A 148 -11.88 -11.41 -0.95
N GLY A 149 -11.21 -10.61 -1.80
CA GLY A 149 -10.56 -9.37 -1.39
C GLY A 149 -9.27 -9.55 -0.59
N ALA A 150 -8.90 -10.78 -0.22
CA ALA A 150 -7.66 -11.04 0.53
C ALA A 150 -6.43 -10.53 -0.23
N VAL A 151 -5.47 -9.99 0.51
CA VAL A 151 -4.22 -9.45 -0.04
C VAL A 151 -3.16 -10.53 -0.04
N TYR A 152 -2.43 -10.61 -1.15
CA TYR A 152 -1.29 -11.47 -1.35
C TYR A 152 -0.08 -10.60 -1.69
N TYR A 153 1.06 -10.96 -1.14
CA TYR A 153 2.35 -10.46 -1.57
C TYR A 153 2.90 -11.40 -2.66
N PHE A 154 3.21 -10.82 -3.81
CA PHE A 154 3.91 -11.47 -4.90
C PHE A 154 5.40 -11.15 -4.80
N ASP A 155 6.20 -12.17 -4.55
CA ASP A 155 7.66 -12.14 -4.52
C ASP A 155 8.21 -12.86 -5.75
N HIS A 156 8.83 -12.12 -6.65
CA HIS A 156 9.41 -12.68 -7.86
C HIS A 156 10.82 -13.29 -7.67
N ASP A 157 11.46 -13.03 -6.53
CA ASP A 157 12.88 -13.31 -6.31
C ASP A 157 13.12 -14.52 -5.40
N THR A 158 12.27 -14.73 -4.38
CA THR A 158 12.57 -15.70 -3.32
C THR A 158 11.44 -16.66 -2.95
N GLY A 159 11.79 -17.95 -2.93
CA GLY A 159 10.96 -19.01 -2.34
C GLY A 159 9.57 -19.11 -2.97
N VAL A 160 8.54 -19.24 -2.11
CA VAL A 160 7.14 -19.28 -2.56
C VAL A 160 6.72 -17.88 -3.01
N ALA A 161 6.36 -17.77 -4.28
CA ALA A 161 6.11 -16.51 -4.96
C ALA A 161 4.82 -15.81 -4.50
N LEU A 162 3.83 -16.55 -3.99
CA LEU A 162 2.56 -15.98 -3.52
C LEU A 162 2.34 -16.31 -2.05
N THR A 163 2.34 -15.26 -1.22
CA THR A 163 2.08 -15.38 0.23
C THR A 163 0.83 -14.59 0.57
N ARG A 164 -0.18 -15.22 1.18
CA ARG A 164 -1.33 -14.47 1.73
C ARG A 164 -0.81 -13.56 2.84
N PHE A 165 -1.15 -12.29 2.75
CA PHE A 165 -0.57 -11.23 3.57
C PHE A 165 -1.60 -10.61 4.51
N PHE A 166 -2.70 -10.09 3.97
CA PHE A 166 -3.80 -9.53 4.75
C PHE A 166 -5.13 -10.13 4.35
N ASP A 167 -6.14 -10.03 5.22
CA ASP A 167 -7.49 -10.48 4.91
C ASP A 167 -8.26 -9.49 4.03
N SER A 168 -7.80 -8.22 3.96
CA SER A 168 -8.37 -7.20 3.08
C SER A 168 -7.39 -6.07 2.76
N PRO A 169 -7.64 -5.23 1.73
CA PRO A 169 -6.81 -4.06 1.48
C PRO A 169 -6.99 -2.96 2.53
N GLU A 170 -8.03 -3.05 3.36
CA GLU A 170 -8.18 -2.15 4.52
C GLU A 170 -7.01 -2.33 5.49
N GLU A 171 -6.69 -3.58 5.87
CA GLU A 171 -5.56 -3.90 6.75
C GLU A 171 -4.23 -3.49 6.13
N TYR A 172 -4.08 -3.66 4.81
CA TYR A 172 -2.90 -3.19 4.08
C TYR A 172 -2.77 -1.66 4.18
N LEU A 173 -3.83 -0.92 3.87
CA LEU A 173 -3.79 0.55 3.91
C LEU A 173 -3.57 1.07 5.34
N ASP A 174 -4.19 0.44 6.35
CA ASP A 174 -3.97 0.79 7.76
C ASP A 174 -2.49 0.58 8.16
N ALA A 175 -1.88 -0.53 7.72
CA ALA A 175 -0.47 -0.80 7.96
C ALA A 175 0.45 0.17 7.17
N LEU A 176 0.12 0.48 5.92
CA LEU A 176 0.85 1.46 5.11
C LEU A 176 0.87 2.84 5.77
N MET A 177 -0.24 3.27 6.38
CA MET A 177 -0.27 4.52 7.15
C MET A 177 0.66 4.48 8.38
N LEU A 178 0.79 3.35 9.06
CA LEU A 178 1.80 3.21 10.11
C LEU A 178 3.21 3.33 9.57
N LEU A 179 3.49 2.82 8.37
CA LEU A 179 4.81 2.97 7.75
C LEU A 179 5.11 4.43 7.40
N CYS A 180 4.12 5.17 6.88
CA CYS A 180 4.27 6.62 6.69
C CYS A 180 4.54 7.35 8.01
N LEU A 181 3.85 6.96 9.10
CA LEU A 181 4.11 7.53 10.41
C LEU A 181 5.50 7.14 10.92
N ALA A 182 5.98 5.92 10.67
CA ALA A 182 7.32 5.48 11.05
C ALA A 182 8.39 6.42 10.49
N GLU A 183 8.28 6.77 9.21
CA GLU A 183 9.18 7.72 8.57
C GLU A 183 9.05 9.13 9.16
N VAL A 184 7.83 9.60 9.43
CA VAL A 184 7.59 10.89 10.10
C VAL A 184 8.21 10.91 11.49
N TYR A 185 8.12 9.83 12.27
CA TYR A 185 8.68 9.77 13.63
C TYR A 185 10.14 9.32 13.70
N GLU A 186 10.74 8.94 12.56
CA GLU A 186 12.04 8.26 12.48
C GLU A 186 12.10 7.00 13.39
N ASP A 187 11.00 6.23 13.45
CA ASP A 187 10.82 5.07 14.34
C ASP A 187 10.31 3.83 13.58
N ASP A 188 11.17 3.28 12.73
CA ASP A 188 10.92 2.04 11.98
C ASP A 188 10.73 0.83 12.91
N ASP A 189 11.57 0.71 13.94
CA ASP A 189 11.51 -0.39 14.93
C ASP A 189 10.16 -0.39 15.67
N GLY A 190 9.65 0.79 16.05
CA GLY A 190 8.35 0.94 16.69
C GLY A 190 7.20 0.52 15.79
N ALA A 191 7.23 0.92 14.52
CA ALA A 191 6.22 0.52 13.54
C ALA A 191 6.27 -1.00 13.25
N GLU A 192 7.47 -1.57 13.08
CA GLU A 192 7.64 -3.01 12.91
C GLU A 192 7.09 -3.79 14.11
N ALA A 193 7.35 -3.33 15.34
CA ALA A 193 6.82 -3.94 16.56
C ALA A 193 5.28 -3.89 16.61
N LEU A 194 4.67 -2.76 16.21
CA LEU A 194 3.21 -2.61 16.15
C LEU A 194 2.57 -3.56 15.12
N ILE A 195 3.17 -3.67 13.93
CA ILE A 195 2.67 -4.55 12.86
C ILE A 195 2.87 -6.02 13.27
N SER A 196 4.04 -6.37 13.79
CA SER A 196 4.36 -7.72 14.28
C SER A 196 3.43 -8.16 15.40
N GLN A 197 3.09 -7.26 16.34
CA GLN A 197 2.14 -7.59 17.42
C GLN A 197 0.76 -7.98 16.89
N ARG A 198 0.32 -7.39 15.77
CA ARG A 198 -1.01 -7.62 15.20
C ARG A 198 -1.03 -8.79 14.22
N TYR A 199 -0.02 -8.93 13.39
CA TYR A 199 0.00 -9.86 12.26
C TYR A 199 1.09 -10.94 12.34
N GLY A 200 1.98 -10.85 13.32
CA GLY A 200 3.09 -11.78 13.56
C GLY A 200 4.39 -11.39 12.87
N ASP A 201 5.51 -11.83 13.46
CA ASP A 201 6.88 -11.53 13.00
C ASP A 201 7.17 -12.09 11.60
N ASP A 202 6.54 -13.21 11.22
CA ASP A 202 6.74 -13.85 9.92
C ASP A 202 6.27 -12.97 8.77
N LEU A 203 5.17 -12.22 8.98
CA LEU A 203 4.63 -11.30 7.99
C LEU A 203 5.56 -10.10 7.81
N VAL A 204 6.02 -9.47 8.91
CA VAL A 204 6.94 -8.32 8.85
C VAL A 204 8.25 -8.73 8.20
N ARG A 205 8.76 -9.91 8.54
CA ARG A 205 9.97 -10.44 7.90
C ARG A 205 9.81 -10.58 6.39
N LYS A 206 8.71 -11.17 5.91
CA LYS A 206 8.44 -11.28 4.46
C LYS A 206 8.19 -9.92 3.80
N TRP A 207 7.71 -8.94 4.57
CA TRP A 207 7.54 -7.58 4.07
C TRP A 207 8.89 -6.90 3.84
N ARG A 208 9.76 -6.89 4.85
CA ARG A 208 10.92 -6.00 4.93
C ARG A 208 12.25 -6.66 4.53
N TYR A 209 12.35 -7.99 4.52
CA TYR A 209 13.61 -8.74 4.40
C TYR A 209 13.50 -9.98 3.50
#